data_AF-A0AA35LPB8-F1
#
_entry.id   AF-A0AA35LPB8-F1
#
_cell.length_a   1.000
_cell.length_b   1.000
_cell.length_c   1.000
_cell.angle_alpha   90.00
_cell.angle_beta   90.00
_cell.angle_gamma   90.00
#
_symmetry.space_group_name_H-M   'P 1'
#
loop_
_entity.id
_entity.type
_entity.pdbx_description
1 polymer ?
#
loop_
_entity_poly.entity_id
_entity_poly.type
_entity_poly.pdbx_seq_one_letter_code
_entity_poly.pdbx_strand_id
1 'polypeptide(L)'
;MAPESHDLSQVDWSSSGPWHAHRRLFGLNEFAAFVNSLAWQKPGTAIKSKVLPHPVFQLQCIVDSWTVSRGWSLSFIHGHVLRPPSHNFVPRRDLDPILNRGQEALTGSLQAESVLRQMLERDGIRRGNPELHGARCAILKQIRDEFNGCMGQNILAAGLDTIPTSRFADTNANGLYDYSPFQCGVGSLEALELSYLVSTYIWDQVPEATMLIHLHNMVVKKRYLKTPVELWLALEKIFSEALFPTGKAPTSKFAQTFSSHAKNVQAKSSTARAMKLKSSKNANHILGLLDPKSNILFKSKPYVQLVHQAEWNPDRVSDEEIPLETCTCMLRLSRLKMKKDGLTGRLELADPDSPLARRAKARGCTAEQIAQLSSLNPWQGVAAAEHESFNRDMMDKIRRADPKWFKGVITGDQDMRKKHSPGGSMNLEEMMQLCGWDVYNSVCGDQPVLGLSFVWVTASVYVWFEMLEEELKKLRNPVYVNAYEARTSEAINATG
;
A
#
# COMPACT_ATOMS: atom_id res chain seq x y z
N MET A 1 -16.72 1.33 -25.81
CA MET A 1 -15.71 0.30 -26.11
C MET A 1 -16.14 -0.36 -27.41
N ALA A 2 -15.22 -0.63 -28.33
CA ALA A 2 -15.57 -1.35 -29.56
C ALA A 2 -15.86 -2.84 -29.24
N PRO A 3 -16.69 -3.55 -30.03
CA PRO A 3 -16.99 -4.95 -29.78
C PRO A 3 -15.78 -5.81 -30.13
N GLU A 4 -15.23 -6.49 -29.12
CA GLU A 4 -14.06 -7.35 -29.24
C GLU A 4 -14.50 -8.81 -29.38
N SER A 5 -14.55 -9.30 -30.63
CA SER A 5 -14.92 -10.69 -30.98
C SER A 5 -13.72 -11.62 -30.80
N HIS A 6 -13.63 -12.32 -29.66
CA HIS A 6 -12.53 -13.25 -29.38
C HIS A 6 -12.99 -14.62 -28.89
N ASP A 7 -12.20 -15.65 -29.23
CA ASP A 7 -12.33 -16.98 -28.66
C ASP A 7 -11.86 -16.96 -27.19
N LEU A 8 -12.84 -16.95 -26.26
CA LEU A 8 -12.63 -16.88 -24.81
C LEU A 8 -11.76 -18.03 -24.26
N SER A 9 -11.65 -19.15 -24.99
CA SER A 9 -10.85 -20.32 -24.60
C SER A 9 -9.35 -20.11 -24.74
N GLN A 10 -8.93 -19.17 -25.58
CA GLN A 10 -7.51 -18.84 -25.84
C GLN A 10 -7.04 -17.58 -25.11
N VAL A 11 -7.95 -16.93 -24.38
CA VAL A 11 -7.64 -15.71 -23.63
C VAL A 11 -6.90 -16.10 -22.35
N ASP A 12 -5.70 -15.55 -22.17
CA ASP A 12 -5.01 -15.54 -20.89
C ASP A 12 -5.55 -14.38 -20.05
N TRP A 13 -6.30 -14.75 -19.01
CA TRP A 13 -6.97 -13.84 -18.08
C TRP A 13 -6.08 -13.43 -16.89
N SER A 14 -4.84 -13.92 -16.81
CA SER A 14 -3.89 -13.50 -15.78
C SER A 14 -3.60 -12.00 -15.91
N SER A 15 -3.16 -11.39 -14.80
CA SER A 15 -2.74 -9.98 -14.79
C SER A 15 -1.49 -9.72 -15.65
N SER A 16 -0.79 -10.77 -16.09
CA SER A 16 0.36 -10.71 -16.99
C SER A 16 0.04 -11.04 -18.45
N GLY A 17 -1.19 -11.50 -18.75
CA GLY A 17 -1.60 -11.90 -20.08
C GLY A 17 -1.71 -10.71 -21.04
N PRO A 18 -1.83 -10.93 -22.37
CA PRO A 18 -2.00 -9.85 -23.35
C PRO A 18 -3.27 -9.01 -23.14
N TRP A 19 -4.19 -9.49 -22.30
CA TRP A 19 -5.46 -8.84 -21.94
C TRP A 19 -5.43 -8.10 -20.60
N HIS A 20 -4.25 -7.96 -19.98
CA HIS A 20 -4.04 -7.26 -18.71
C HIS A 20 -4.47 -5.79 -18.70
N ALA A 21 -4.64 -5.18 -19.89
CA ALA A 21 -4.96 -3.75 -20.04
C ALA A 21 -6.29 -3.37 -19.37
N HIS A 22 -7.16 -4.36 -19.11
CA HIS A 22 -8.41 -4.15 -18.41
C HIS A 22 -8.55 -5.15 -17.27
N ARG A 23 -8.24 -4.70 -16.06
CA ARG A 23 -8.57 -5.41 -14.83
C ARG A 23 -10.06 -5.74 -14.80
N ARG A 24 -10.42 -7.01 -14.56
CA ARG A 24 -11.82 -7.48 -14.53
C ARG A 24 -12.31 -7.86 -13.14
N LEU A 25 -11.39 -8.13 -12.21
CA LEU A 25 -11.70 -8.53 -10.86
C LEU A 25 -10.59 -8.09 -9.90
N PHE A 26 -10.92 -7.35 -8.85
CA PHE A 26 -9.96 -7.06 -7.78
C PHE A 26 -9.79 -8.25 -6.83
N GLY A 27 -8.57 -8.59 -6.45
CA GLY A 27 -8.20 -9.55 -5.41
C GLY A 27 -8.16 -11.02 -5.86
N LEU A 28 -9.08 -11.45 -6.74
CA LEU A 28 -9.17 -12.85 -7.19
C LEU A 28 -8.85 -13.04 -8.68
N ASN A 29 -8.22 -12.07 -9.35
CA ASN A 29 -7.93 -12.16 -10.79
C ASN A 29 -7.10 -13.41 -11.16
N GLU A 30 -5.99 -13.65 -10.45
CA GLU A 30 -5.13 -14.81 -10.69
C GLU A 30 -5.84 -16.14 -10.42
N PHE A 31 -6.62 -16.20 -9.35
CA PHE A 31 -7.39 -17.39 -9.03
C PHE A 31 -8.46 -17.66 -10.10
N ALA A 32 -9.17 -16.61 -10.54
CA ALA A 32 -10.15 -16.72 -11.62
C ALA A 32 -9.49 -17.15 -12.94
N ALA A 33 -8.31 -16.62 -13.27
CA ALA A 33 -7.53 -17.02 -14.43
C ALA A 33 -7.12 -18.50 -14.36
N PHE A 34 -6.65 -18.96 -13.19
CA PHE A 34 -6.34 -20.36 -12.94
C PHE A 34 -7.56 -21.27 -13.14
N VAL A 35 -8.70 -20.94 -12.52
CA VAL A 35 -9.95 -21.71 -12.69
C VAL A 35 -10.40 -21.73 -14.15
N ASN A 36 -10.33 -20.61 -14.85
CA ASN A 36 -10.66 -20.53 -16.27
C ASN A 36 -9.72 -21.41 -17.11
N SER A 37 -8.42 -21.41 -16.82
CA SER A 37 -7.45 -22.27 -17.51
C SER A 37 -7.78 -23.75 -17.37
N LEU A 38 -8.34 -24.18 -16.23
CA LEU A 38 -8.80 -25.55 -16.01
C LEU A 38 -10.12 -25.84 -16.75
N ALA A 39 -11.07 -24.90 -16.74
CA ALA A 39 -12.38 -25.05 -17.34
C ALA A 39 -12.33 -25.25 -18.88
N TRP A 40 -11.35 -24.63 -19.55
CA TRP A 40 -11.18 -24.74 -21.00
C TRP A 40 -10.25 -25.87 -21.46
N GLN A 41 -9.83 -26.77 -20.57
CA GLN A 41 -9.06 -27.95 -20.97
C GLN A 41 -9.92 -28.89 -21.83
N LYS A 42 -9.30 -29.53 -22.84
CA LYS A 42 -9.99 -30.51 -23.68
C LYS A 42 -10.53 -31.67 -22.82
N PRO A 43 -11.72 -32.21 -23.11
CA PRO A 43 -12.23 -33.39 -22.43
C PRO A 43 -11.20 -34.53 -22.41
N GLY A 44 -11.05 -35.19 -21.25
CA GLY A 44 -10.06 -36.26 -21.06
C GLY A 44 -8.65 -35.79 -20.70
N THR A 45 -8.38 -34.48 -20.64
CA THR A 45 -7.09 -33.95 -20.18
C THR A 45 -6.87 -34.27 -18.70
N ALA A 46 -5.71 -34.84 -18.36
CA ALA A 46 -5.32 -35.07 -16.97
C ALA A 46 -4.97 -33.75 -16.28
N ILE A 47 -5.88 -33.24 -15.44
CA ILE A 47 -5.70 -31.96 -14.72
C ILE A 47 -5.18 -32.11 -13.29
N LYS A 48 -5.12 -33.33 -12.74
CA LYS A 48 -4.76 -33.57 -11.33
C LYS A 48 -3.42 -32.95 -10.93
N SER A 49 -2.42 -33.04 -11.81
CA SER A 49 -1.08 -32.45 -11.57
C SER A 49 -1.06 -30.92 -11.61
N LYS A 50 -2.10 -30.28 -12.17
CA LYS A 50 -2.24 -28.81 -12.22
C LYS A 50 -2.93 -28.25 -10.98
N VAL A 51 -3.68 -29.07 -10.24
CA VAL A 51 -4.39 -28.66 -9.02
C VAL A 51 -3.45 -28.76 -7.84
N LEU A 52 -2.76 -27.66 -7.55
CA LEU A 52 -1.83 -27.58 -6.43
C LEU A 52 -2.59 -27.40 -5.09
N PRO A 53 -1.94 -27.58 -3.93
CA PRO A 53 -2.59 -27.36 -2.64
C PRO A 53 -3.03 -25.90 -2.40
N HIS A 54 -2.29 -24.91 -2.90
CA HIS A 54 -2.57 -23.49 -2.61
C HIS A 54 -3.87 -22.96 -3.25
N PRO A 55 -4.25 -23.28 -4.51
CA PRO A 55 -5.54 -22.86 -5.05
C PRO A 55 -6.70 -23.61 -4.38
N VAL A 56 -6.48 -24.84 -3.92
CA VAL A 56 -7.49 -25.59 -3.13
C VAL A 56 -7.72 -24.90 -1.79
N PHE A 57 -6.65 -24.50 -1.10
CA PHE A 57 -6.76 -23.73 0.13
C PHE A 57 -7.45 -22.38 -0.08
N GLN A 58 -7.11 -21.66 -1.15
CA GLN A 58 -7.77 -20.40 -1.49
C GLN A 58 -9.26 -20.60 -1.77
N LEU A 59 -9.64 -21.64 -2.53
CA LEU A 59 -11.04 -22.00 -2.76
C LEU A 59 -11.76 -22.32 -1.45
N GLN A 60 -11.11 -23.07 -0.55
CA GLN A 60 -11.65 -23.37 0.78
C GLN A 60 -11.91 -22.08 1.56
N CYS A 61 -10.98 -21.12 1.59
CA CYS A 61 -11.19 -19.82 2.23
C CYS A 61 -12.37 -19.04 1.61
N ILE A 62 -12.51 -19.06 0.28
CA ILE A 62 -13.63 -18.41 -0.42
C ILE A 62 -14.95 -19.04 0.03
N VAL A 63 -15.06 -20.37 -0.05
CA VAL A 63 -16.27 -21.12 0.31
C VAL A 63 -16.58 -20.97 1.80
N ASP A 64 -15.61 -21.12 2.68
CA ASP A 64 -15.82 -20.97 4.13
C ASP A 64 -16.29 -19.56 4.48
N SER A 65 -15.73 -18.52 3.86
CA SER A 65 -16.21 -17.15 4.07
C SER A 65 -17.67 -16.98 3.65
N TRP A 66 -18.09 -17.65 2.57
CA TRP A 66 -19.48 -17.68 2.11
C TRP A 66 -20.39 -18.37 3.11
N THR A 67 -20.08 -19.61 3.42
CA THR A 67 -20.93 -20.45 4.26
C THR A 67 -21.06 -19.83 5.65
N VAL A 68 -19.95 -19.38 6.24
CA VAL A 68 -19.94 -18.77 7.57
C VAL A 68 -20.75 -17.47 7.60
N SER A 69 -20.63 -16.62 6.57
CA SER A 69 -21.46 -15.40 6.48
C SER A 69 -22.95 -15.68 6.39
N ARG A 70 -23.31 -16.88 5.91
CA ARG A 70 -24.69 -17.38 5.80
C ARG A 70 -25.08 -18.30 6.95
N GLY A 71 -24.31 -18.29 8.03
CA GLY A 71 -24.61 -19.01 9.26
C GLY A 71 -24.32 -20.51 9.21
N TRP A 72 -23.57 -20.97 8.21
CA TRP A 72 -23.09 -22.35 8.13
C TRP A 72 -21.59 -22.44 8.37
N SER A 73 -21.19 -23.05 9.48
CA SER A 73 -19.79 -23.29 9.82
C SER A 73 -19.52 -24.76 10.13
N LEU A 74 -18.24 -25.13 10.12
CA LEU A 74 -17.76 -26.44 10.54
C LEU A 74 -17.10 -26.33 11.91
N SER A 75 -17.58 -27.12 12.86
CA SER A 75 -16.99 -27.32 14.18
C SER A 75 -16.33 -28.68 14.25
N PHE A 76 -15.12 -28.75 14.79
CA PHE A 76 -14.42 -30.03 14.98
C PHE A 76 -15.22 -31.00 15.86
N ILE A 77 -15.94 -30.48 16.87
CA ILE A 77 -16.69 -31.29 17.83
C ILE A 77 -18.11 -31.57 17.33
N HIS A 78 -18.76 -30.58 16.72
CA HIS A 78 -20.19 -30.66 16.39
C HIS A 78 -20.48 -30.94 14.91
N GLY A 79 -19.45 -31.05 14.07
CA GLY A 79 -19.63 -31.17 12.62
C GLY A 79 -20.24 -29.89 12.03
N HIS A 80 -21.30 -30.02 11.24
CA HIS A 80 -21.97 -28.86 10.65
C HIS A 80 -22.78 -28.10 11.71
N VAL A 81 -22.47 -26.82 11.87
CA VAL A 81 -23.18 -25.89 12.73
C VAL A 81 -23.98 -24.92 11.86
N LEU A 82 -25.31 -24.96 12.00
CA LEU A 82 -26.23 -24.06 11.32
C LEU A 82 -26.79 -23.06 12.32
N ARG A 83 -26.67 -21.78 12.00
CA ARG A 83 -27.20 -20.65 12.75
C ARG A 83 -27.88 -19.68 11.78
N PRO A 84 -28.81 -18.84 12.25
CA PRO A 84 -29.29 -17.74 11.43
C PRO A 84 -28.10 -16.87 10.96
N PRO A 85 -28.07 -16.42 9.69
CA PRO A 85 -27.10 -15.43 9.23
C PRO A 85 -27.13 -14.18 10.13
N SER A 86 -25.98 -13.51 10.28
CA SER A 86 -25.94 -12.25 11.01
C SER A 86 -26.80 -11.21 10.29
N HIS A 87 -27.82 -10.70 10.97
CA HIS A 87 -28.85 -9.81 10.41
C HIS A 87 -28.28 -8.50 9.85
N ASN A 88 -27.12 -8.05 10.33
CA ASN A 88 -26.48 -6.79 9.91
C ASN A 88 -25.19 -7.00 9.10
N PHE A 89 -24.83 -8.24 8.78
CA PHE A 89 -23.60 -8.49 8.03
C PHE A 89 -23.85 -8.43 6.52
N VAL A 90 -23.21 -7.47 5.87
CA VAL A 90 -23.15 -7.35 4.41
C VAL A 90 -21.69 -7.48 3.99
N PRO A 91 -21.32 -8.41 3.09
CA PRO A 91 -19.92 -8.57 2.66
C PRO A 91 -19.29 -7.28 2.14
N ARG A 92 -20.07 -6.45 1.43
CA ARG A 92 -19.64 -5.15 0.88
C ARG A 92 -19.59 -4.00 1.89
N ARG A 93 -19.89 -4.23 3.18
CA ARG A 93 -20.01 -3.16 4.21
C ARG A 93 -18.79 -2.22 4.27
N ASP A 94 -17.59 -2.74 4.04
CA ASP A 94 -16.33 -1.99 4.14
C ASP A 94 -15.95 -1.40 2.77
N LEU A 95 -16.44 -2.01 1.69
CA LEU A 95 -16.09 -1.70 0.31
C LEU A 95 -16.95 -0.56 -0.24
N ASP A 96 -18.26 -0.58 0.04
CA ASP A 96 -19.19 0.45 -0.44
C ASP A 96 -18.84 1.86 0.09
N PRO A 97 -18.45 2.07 1.37
CA PRO A 97 -18.00 3.38 1.85
C PRO A 97 -16.67 3.83 1.23
N ILE A 98 -15.75 2.91 0.93
CA ILE A 98 -14.48 3.23 0.27
C ILE A 98 -14.74 3.82 -1.12
N LEU A 99 -15.71 3.28 -1.85
CA LEU A 99 -16.02 3.72 -3.22
C LEU A 99 -17.01 4.89 -3.25
N ASN A 100 -17.99 4.85 -2.34
CA ASN A 100 -19.06 5.83 -2.17
C ASN A 100 -19.82 6.20 -3.45
N ARG A 101 -20.32 5.20 -4.18
CA ARG A 101 -20.98 5.39 -5.50
C ARG A 101 -22.29 6.18 -5.48
N GLY A 102 -22.97 6.25 -4.33
CA GLY A 102 -24.37 6.66 -4.24
C GLY A 102 -24.65 7.85 -3.33
N GLN A 103 -23.65 8.57 -2.84
CA GLN A 103 -23.86 9.71 -1.94
C GLN A 103 -23.31 11.02 -2.51
N GLU A 104 -23.99 12.13 -2.18
CA GLU A 104 -23.56 13.51 -2.47
C GLU A 104 -22.39 13.98 -1.58
N ALA A 105 -22.03 13.20 -0.55
CA ALA A 105 -20.97 13.55 0.37
C ALA A 105 -19.58 13.56 -0.32
N LEU A 106 -18.72 14.51 0.06
CA LEU A 106 -17.32 14.62 -0.40
C LEU A 106 -16.43 13.54 0.24
N THR A 107 -16.77 12.27 0.02
CA THR A 107 -16.06 11.10 0.56
C THR A 107 -15.96 9.99 -0.50
N GLY A 108 -15.08 9.02 -0.25
CA GLY A 108 -14.85 7.89 -1.16
C GLY A 108 -13.81 8.15 -2.24
N SER A 109 -13.24 7.07 -2.78
CA SER A 109 -12.10 7.11 -3.71
C SER A 109 -12.49 7.59 -5.11
N LEU A 110 -13.70 7.28 -5.58
CA LEU A 110 -14.19 7.72 -6.89
C LEU A 110 -14.34 9.25 -6.94
N GLN A 111 -14.84 9.84 -5.86
CA GLN A 111 -14.95 11.30 -5.73
C GLN A 111 -13.57 11.94 -5.53
N ALA A 112 -12.70 11.33 -4.73
CA ALA A 112 -11.32 11.80 -4.53
C ALA A 112 -10.59 11.99 -5.87
N GLU A 113 -10.70 10.99 -6.75
CA GLU A 113 -10.09 11.00 -8.07
C GLU A 113 -10.63 12.14 -8.93
N SER A 114 -11.96 12.26 -9.00
CA SER A 114 -12.63 13.31 -9.78
C SER A 114 -12.23 14.70 -9.32
N VAL A 115 -12.20 14.94 -8.00
CA VAL A 115 -11.79 16.21 -7.40
C VAL A 115 -10.32 16.50 -7.70
N LEU A 116 -9.43 15.53 -7.50
CA LEU A 116 -8.01 15.71 -7.77
C LEU A 116 -7.76 16.02 -9.25
N ARG A 117 -8.42 15.32 -10.18
CA ARG A 117 -8.31 15.56 -11.61
C ARG A 117 -8.71 16.98 -11.99
N GLN A 118 -9.85 17.47 -11.47
CA GLN A 118 -10.29 18.85 -11.68
C GLN A 118 -9.27 19.88 -11.14
N MET A 119 -8.67 19.61 -9.98
CA MET A 119 -7.63 20.48 -9.42
C MET A 119 -6.38 20.54 -10.30
N LEU A 120 -5.93 19.39 -10.82
CA LEU A 120 -4.79 19.29 -11.74
C LEU A 120 -5.06 20.00 -13.07
N GLU A 121 -6.25 19.80 -13.66
CA GLU A 121 -6.65 20.49 -14.89
C GLU A 121 -6.67 22.01 -14.71
N ARG A 122 -7.24 22.47 -13.58
CA ARG A 122 -7.28 23.90 -13.25
C ARG A 122 -5.89 24.48 -13.00
N ASP A 123 -4.99 23.75 -12.35
CA ASP A 123 -3.58 24.17 -12.16
C ASP A 123 -2.87 24.30 -13.53
N GLY A 124 -3.06 23.34 -14.43
CA GLY A 124 -2.55 23.40 -15.80
C GLY A 124 -3.02 24.64 -16.55
N ILE A 125 -4.33 24.93 -16.51
CA ILE A 125 -4.91 26.14 -17.13
C ILE A 125 -4.31 27.42 -16.53
N ARG A 126 -4.21 27.51 -15.20
CA ARG A 126 -3.62 28.67 -14.50
C ARG A 126 -2.17 28.93 -14.90
N ARG A 127 -1.40 27.86 -15.14
CA ARG A 127 0.01 27.94 -15.57
C ARG A 127 0.17 28.12 -17.08
N GLY A 128 -0.93 28.30 -17.82
CA GLY A 128 -0.91 28.49 -19.27
C GLY A 128 -0.60 27.23 -20.08
N ASN A 129 -0.66 26.05 -19.46
CA ASN A 129 -0.42 24.76 -20.12
C ASN A 129 -1.49 23.74 -19.69
N PRO A 130 -2.63 23.65 -20.40
CA PRO A 130 -3.71 22.72 -20.08
C PRO A 130 -3.27 21.24 -20.04
N GLU A 131 -2.25 20.86 -20.81
CA GLU A 131 -1.73 19.49 -20.89
C GLU A 131 -0.68 19.17 -19.81
N LEU A 132 -0.36 20.12 -18.93
CA LEU A 132 0.69 19.98 -17.90
C LEU A 132 0.53 18.71 -17.05
N HIS A 133 -0.71 18.30 -16.78
CA HIS A 133 -1.05 17.13 -15.98
C HIS A 133 -1.74 16.01 -16.77
N GLY A 134 -1.78 16.06 -18.11
CA GLY A 134 -2.55 15.12 -18.94
C GLY A 134 -2.27 13.65 -18.62
N ALA A 135 -0.99 13.26 -18.50
CA ALA A 135 -0.61 11.89 -18.14
C ALA A 135 -1.09 11.46 -16.74
N ARG A 136 -1.12 12.38 -15.77
CA ARG A 136 -1.58 12.11 -14.40
C ARG A 136 -3.10 11.95 -14.38
N CYS A 137 -3.82 12.83 -15.09
CA CYS A 137 -5.26 12.75 -15.26
C CYS A 137 -5.69 11.45 -15.97
N ALA A 138 -4.90 10.98 -16.95
CA ALA A 138 -5.16 9.72 -17.64
C ALA A 138 -5.05 8.50 -16.71
N ILE A 139 -4.00 8.44 -15.88
CA ILE A 139 -3.82 7.36 -14.89
C ILE A 139 -4.96 7.39 -13.86
N LEU A 140 -5.24 8.57 -13.29
CA LEU A 140 -6.33 8.75 -12.33
C LEU A 140 -7.68 8.27 -12.90
N LYS A 141 -8.00 8.68 -14.14
CA LYS A 141 -9.21 8.23 -14.83
C LYS A 141 -9.25 6.72 -15.01
N GLN A 142 -8.16 6.10 -15.46
CA GLN A 142 -8.08 4.65 -15.64
C GLN A 142 -8.43 3.91 -14.34
N ILE A 143 -7.85 4.32 -13.20
CA ILE A 143 -8.11 3.68 -11.92
C ILE A 143 -9.52 3.93 -11.42
N ARG A 144 -10.08 5.12 -11.64
CA ARG A 144 -11.49 5.37 -11.35
C ARG A 144 -12.39 4.43 -12.17
N ASP A 145 -12.12 4.27 -13.45
CA ASP A 145 -12.91 3.40 -14.32
C ASP A 145 -12.79 1.94 -13.87
N GLU A 146 -11.60 1.47 -13.47
CA GLU A 146 -11.39 0.14 -12.90
C GLU A 146 -12.09 -0.04 -11.54
N PHE A 147 -11.98 0.92 -10.62
CA PHE A 147 -12.67 0.87 -9.34
C PHE A 147 -14.17 0.87 -9.54
N ASN A 148 -14.66 1.75 -10.42
CA ASN A 148 -16.08 1.83 -10.71
C ASN A 148 -16.57 0.53 -11.34
N GLY A 149 -15.92 0.00 -12.36
CA GLY A 149 -16.40 -1.19 -13.09
C GLY A 149 -16.15 -2.53 -12.41
N CYS A 150 -15.12 -2.66 -11.58
CA CYS A 150 -14.58 -3.97 -11.20
C CYS A 150 -14.37 -4.16 -9.69
N MET A 151 -14.74 -3.20 -8.83
CA MET A 151 -14.61 -3.31 -7.37
C MET A 151 -15.99 -3.20 -6.69
N GLY A 152 -16.48 -4.26 -6.04
CA GLY A 152 -17.84 -4.26 -5.45
C GLY A 152 -18.97 -4.42 -6.48
N GLN A 153 -18.64 -4.36 -7.76
CA GLN A 153 -19.46 -4.78 -8.89
C GLN A 153 -18.55 -5.33 -9.98
N ASN A 154 -19.10 -6.08 -10.92
CA ASN A 154 -18.35 -6.63 -12.04
C ASN A 154 -18.92 -6.12 -13.36
N ILE A 155 -18.08 -5.55 -14.21
CA ILE A 155 -18.46 -5.05 -15.55
C ILE A 155 -19.09 -6.14 -16.43
N LEU A 156 -18.75 -7.41 -16.18
CA LEU A 156 -19.29 -8.57 -16.88
C LEU A 156 -20.67 -9.00 -16.34
N ALA A 157 -21.13 -8.45 -15.22
CA ALA A 157 -22.40 -8.84 -14.59
C ALA A 157 -23.59 -8.61 -15.53
N ALA A 158 -23.60 -7.49 -16.25
CA ALA A 158 -24.62 -7.15 -17.25
C ALA A 158 -24.37 -7.78 -18.63
N GLY A 159 -23.22 -8.42 -18.84
CA GLY A 159 -22.73 -8.80 -20.16
C GLY A 159 -22.07 -7.64 -20.90
N LEU A 160 -21.26 -7.97 -21.91
CA LEU A 160 -20.69 -7.04 -22.88
C LEU A 160 -21.11 -7.47 -24.29
N ASP A 161 -20.86 -6.65 -25.30
CA ASP A 161 -21.29 -6.92 -26.69
C ASP A 161 -20.96 -8.35 -27.18
N THR A 162 -19.84 -8.91 -26.74
CA THR A 162 -19.37 -10.25 -27.11
C THR A 162 -19.32 -11.24 -25.94
N ILE A 163 -19.68 -10.80 -24.72
CA ILE A 163 -19.66 -11.64 -23.52
C ILE A 163 -21.10 -11.74 -23.00
N PRO A 164 -21.68 -12.95 -22.94
CA PRO A 164 -23.05 -13.10 -22.48
C PRO A 164 -23.20 -12.59 -21.05
N THR A 165 -24.39 -12.07 -20.77
CA THR A 165 -24.79 -11.66 -19.42
C THR A 165 -24.63 -12.80 -18.42
N SER A 166 -24.39 -12.46 -17.15
CA SER A 166 -24.27 -13.45 -16.08
C SER A 166 -25.49 -14.39 -16.05
N ARG A 167 -25.25 -15.70 -15.88
CA ARG A 167 -26.34 -16.68 -15.65
C ARG A 167 -27.16 -16.38 -14.39
N PHE A 168 -26.65 -15.53 -13.51
CA PHE A 168 -27.33 -15.06 -12.30
C PHE A 168 -27.97 -13.68 -12.47
N ALA A 169 -28.04 -13.12 -13.68
CA ALA A 169 -28.50 -11.74 -13.86
C ALA A 169 -29.93 -11.48 -13.37
N ASP A 170 -30.83 -12.47 -13.51
CA ASP A 170 -32.21 -12.37 -13.05
C ASP A 170 -32.38 -12.45 -11.52
N THR A 171 -31.32 -12.82 -10.80
CA THR A 171 -31.36 -13.02 -9.34
C THR A 171 -30.36 -12.12 -8.63
N ASN A 172 -29.07 -12.31 -8.91
CA ASN A 172 -27.99 -11.46 -8.45
C ASN A 172 -26.80 -11.51 -9.41
N ALA A 173 -26.75 -10.55 -10.33
CA ALA A 173 -25.68 -10.42 -11.30
C ALA A 173 -24.28 -10.18 -10.65
N ASN A 174 -24.25 -9.60 -9.45
CA ASN A 174 -23.03 -9.24 -8.69
C ASN A 174 -22.77 -10.19 -7.50
N GLY A 175 -23.30 -11.42 -7.55
CA GLY A 175 -23.25 -12.37 -6.44
C GLY A 175 -21.85 -12.60 -5.87
N LEU A 176 -20.80 -12.52 -6.68
CA LEU A 176 -19.43 -12.70 -6.21
C LEU A 176 -19.05 -11.69 -5.09
N TYR A 177 -19.45 -10.42 -5.22
CA TYR A 177 -19.23 -9.41 -4.18
C TYR A 177 -20.31 -9.45 -3.10
N ASP A 178 -21.56 -9.74 -3.46
CA ASP A 178 -22.69 -9.75 -2.51
C ASP A 178 -22.68 -10.92 -1.54
N TYR A 179 -22.00 -12.01 -1.90
CA TYR A 179 -21.93 -13.19 -1.07
C TYR A 179 -20.55 -13.38 -0.43
N SER A 180 -19.45 -12.84 -1.00
CA SER A 180 -18.07 -13.13 -0.56
C SER A 180 -17.40 -12.06 0.30
N PRO A 181 -17.29 -12.29 1.63
CA PRO A 181 -16.42 -11.49 2.47
C PRO A 181 -14.96 -11.59 2.05
N PHE A 182 -14.50 -12.79 1.66
CA PHE A 182 -13.12 -13.01 1.24
C PHE A 182 -12.78 -12.11 0.05
N GLN A 183 -13.56 -12.17 -1.02
CA GLN A 183 -13.38 -11.33 -2.21
C GLN A 183 -13.42 -9.83 -1.89
N CYS A 184 -14.35 -9.40 -1.03
CA CYS A 184 -14.43 -8.01 -0.62
C CYS A 184 -13.16 -7.56 0.13
N GLY A 185 -12.64 -8.41 1.01
CA GLY A 185 -11.41 -8.15 1.76
C GLY A 185 -10.17 -8.09 0.86
N VAL A 186 -9.92 -9.13 0.06
CA VAL A 186 -8.74 -9.17 -0.83
C VAL A 186 -8.81 -8.10 -1.92
N GLY A 187 -10.00 -7.81 -2.45
CA GLY A 187 -10.20 -6.75 -3.43
C GLY A 187 -9.96 -5.36 -2.85
N SER A 188 -10.34 -5.13 -1.57
CA SER A 188 -10.05 -3.87 -0.88
C SER A 188 -8.55 -3.69 -0.64
N LEU A 189 -7.84 -4.73 -0.22
CA LEU A 189 -6.40 -4.68 -0.01
C LEU A 189 -5.65 -4.29 -1.30
N GLU A 190 -6.00 -4.91 -2.42
CA GLU A 190 -5.38 -4.60 -3.71
C GLU A 190 -5.73 -3.19 -4.20
N ALA A 191 -6.95 -2.71 -3.96
CA ALA A 191 -7.34 -1.34 -4.28
C ALA A 191 -6.58 -0.29 -3.45
N LEU A 192 -6.32 -0.58 -2.17
CA LEU A 192 -5.51 0.28 -1.30
C LEU A 192 -4.05 0.34 -1.79
N GLU A 193 -3.47 -0.81 -2.16
CA GLU A 193 -2.14 -0.89 -2.77
C GLU A 193 -2.07 -0.02 -4.02
N LEU A 194 -2.99 -0.20 -4.97
CA LEU A 194 -3.01 0.55 -6.22
C LEU A 194 -3.17 2.07 -5.97
N SER A 195 -4.08 2.46 -5.07
CA SER A 195 -4.29 3.87 -4.70
C SER A 195 -3.03 4.52 -4.12
N TYR A 196 -2.29 3.78 -3.30
CA TYR A 196 -1.01 4.23 -2.75
C TYR A 196 0.05 4.44 -3.84
N LEU A 197 0.21 3.48 -4.74
CA LEU A 197 1.21 3.52 -5.81
C LEU A 197 1.00 4.69 -6.77
N VAL A 198 -0.26 4.93 -7.14
CA VAL A 198 -0.65 6.04 -8.03
C VAL A 198 -0.35 7.37 -7.38
N SER A 199 -0.71 7.51 -6.11
CA SER A 199 -0.55 8.78 -5.41
C SER A 199 0.91 9.11 -5.15
N THR A 200 1.71 8.12 -4.74
CA THR A 200 3.16 8.30 -4.57
C THR A 200 3.87 8.56 -5.89
N TYR A 201 3.42 7.93 -6.99
CA TYR A 201 3.87 8.28 -8.34
C TYR A 201 3.56 9.73 -8.70
N ILE A 202 2.36 10.23 -8.39
CA ILE A 202 1.99 11.64 -8.60
C ILE A 202 2.86 12.56 -7.76
N TRP A 203 3.02 12.29 -6.46
CA TRP A 203 3.82 13.09 -5.53
C TRP A 203 5.29 13.16 -5.95
N ASP A 204 5.82 12.11 -6.56
CA ASP A 204 7.18 12.12 -7.09
C ASP A 204 7.37 13.05 -8.30
N GLN A 205 6.26 13.46 -8.94
CA GLN A 205 6.25 14.29 -10.14
C GLN A 205 5.75 15.70 -9.90
N VAL A 206 5.23 16.01 -8.71
CA VAL A 206 4.69 17.33 -8.35
C VAL A 206 5.24 17.72 -6.96
N PRO A 207 5.95 18.86 -6.83
CA PRO A 207 6.66 19.20 -5.58
C PRO A 207 5.74 19.62 -4.44
N GLU A 208 4.46 19.90 -4.70
CA GLU A 208 3.50 20.51 -3.79
C GLU A 208 3.37 19.69 -2.49
N ALA A 209 3.23 18.36 -2.56
CA ALA A 209 3.11 17.53 -1.36
C ALA A 209 4.36 17.66 -0.45
N THR A 210 5.55 17.56 -1.03
CA THR A 210 6.82 17.75 -0.30
C THR A 210 6.92 19.17 0.26
N MET A 211 6.59 20.18 -0.53
CA MET A 211 6.63 21.58 -0.11
C MET A 211 5.69 21.86 1.07
N LEU A 212 4.45 21.37 1.04
CA LEU A 212 3.48 21.57 2.13
C LEU A 212 3.97 20.92 3.42
N ILE A 213 4.52 19.71 3.33
CA ILE A 213 5.04 19.00 4.50
C ILE A 213 6.25 19.75 5.09
N HIS A 214 7.18 20.21 4.26
CA HIS A 214 8.32 21.02 4.74
C HIS A 214 7.87 22.35 5.35
N LEU A 215 6.86 23.00 4.76
CA LEU A 215 6.27 24.24 5.27
C LEU A 215 5.60 23.99 6.61
N HIS A 216 4.81 22.92 6.74
CA HIS A 216 4.16 22.49 7.97
C HIS A 216 5.19 22.30 9.10
N ASN A 217 6.25 21.52 8.86
CA ASN A 217 7.32 21.35 9.84
C ASN A 217 7.93 22.71 10.26
N MET A 218 8.19 23.61 9.31
CA MET A 218 8.71 24.95 9.63
C MET A 218 7.76 25.74 10.55
N VAL A 219 6.47 25.82 10.20
CA VAL A 219 5.52 26.64 10.97
C VAL A 219 5.23 26.05 12.35
N VAL A 220 5.29 24.72 12.50
CA VAL A 220 5.21 24.05 13.80
C VAL A 220 6.44 24.36 14.65
N LYS A 221 7.66 24.16 14.12
CA LYS A 221 8.90 24.39 14.89
C LYS A 221 9.11 25.86 15.26
N LYS A 222 8.64 26.79 14.42
CA LYS A 222 8.65 28.23 14.72
C LYS A 222 7.48 28.70 15.59
N ARG A 223 6.58 27.80 16.00
CA ARG A 223 5.40 28.08 16.84
C ARG A 223 4.41 29.09 16.22
N TYR A 224 4.34 29.13 14.89
CA TYR A 224 3.28 29.86 14.18
C TYR A 224 1.94 29.10 14.21
N LEU A 225 1.98 27.76 14.33
CA LEU A 225 0.81 26.94 14.62
C LEU A 225 0.77 26.56 16.11
N LYS A 226 -0.38 26.78 16.75
CA LYS A 226 -0.63 26.37 18.15
C LYS A 226 -0.70 24.85 18.28
N THR A 227 -1.40 24.21 17.35
CA THR A 227 -1.58 22.76 17.29
C THR A 227 -1.10 22.28 15.93
N PRO A 228 -0.16 21.32 15.86
CA PRO A 228 0.23 20.68 14.61
C PRO A 228 -0.96 19.99 13.95
N VAL A 229 -0.94 19.90 12.62
CA VAL A 229 -1.94 19.11 11.90
C VAL A 229 -1.48 17.65 11.88
N GLU A 230 -2.28 16.76 12.45
CA GLU A 230 -1.92 15.36 12.66
C GLU A 230 -1.60 14.61 11.35
N LEU A 231 -2.36 14.88 10.28
CA LEU A 231 -2.12 14.28 8.97
C LEU A 231 -0.70 14.57 8.47
N TRP A 232 -0.25 15.82 8.55
CA TRP A 232 1.08 16.20 8.07
C TRP A 232 2.18 15.60 8.95
N LEU A 233 1.98 15.52 10.27
CA LEU A 233 2.90 14.82 11.17
C LEU A 233 3.01 13.32 10.84
N ALA A 234 1.88 12.66 10.54
CA ALA A 234 1.87 11.26 10.15
C ALA A 234 2.66 11.04 8.85
N LEU A 235 2.47 11.90 7.85
CA LEU A 235 3.20 11.83 6.59
C LEU A 235 4.69 12.13 6.74
N GLU A 236 5.06 13.10 7.59
CA GLU A 236 6.47 13.35 7.96
C GLU A 236 7.13 12.10 8.55
N LYS A 237 6.40 11.34 9.39
CA LYS A 237 6.89 10.11 9.99
C LYS A 237 7.03 8.99 8.94
N ILE A 238 5.98 8.75 8.16
CA ILE A 238 5.92 7.69 7.15
C ILE A 238 7.00 7.88 6.08
N PHE A 239 7.19 9.11 5.61
CA PHE A 239 8.11 9.43 4.51
C PHE A 239 9.36 10.17 4.95
N SER A 240 9.78 10.00 6.20
CA SER A 240 10.92 10.71 6.79
C SER A 240 12.20 10.61 5.95
N GLU A 241 12.53 9.42 5.46
CA GLU A 241 13.70 9.16 4.60
C GLU A 241 13.55 9.72 3.18
N ALA A 242 12.32 9.84 2.68
CA ALA A 242 12.05 10.43 1.36
C ALA A 242 12.08 11.97 1.41
N LEU A 243 11.53 12.56 2.47
CA LEU A 243 11.40 14.02 2.61
C LEU A 243 12.69 14.68 3.14
N PHE A 244 13.42 14.01 4.03
CA PHE A 244 14.57 14.59 4.72
C PHE A 244 15.85 13.81 4.41
N PRO A 245 16.93 14.46 3.93
CA PRO A 245 18.19 13.77 3.58
C PRO A 245 18.81 12.92 4.70
N THR A 246 18.54 13.26 5.96
CA THR A 246 19.04 12.55 7.14
C THR A 246 17.96 11.68 7.81
N GLY A 247 16.79 11.53 7.18
CA GLY A 247 15.61 10.90 7.79
C GLY A 247 15.02 11.67 8.97
N LYS A 248 15.48 12.90 9.24
CA LYS A 248 15.04 13.72 10.38
C LYS A 248 14.58 15.09 9.91
N ALA A 249 13.38 15.47 10.34
CA ALA A 249 12.84 16.80 10.08
C ALA A 249 13.76 17.89 10.66
N PRO A 250 14.08 18.96 9.89
CA PRO A 250 14.95 20.02 10.36
C PRO A 250 14.28 20.81 11.49
N THR A 251 15.08 21.22 12.47
CA THR A 251 14.64 22.12 13.57
C THR A 251 15.01 23.58 13.32
N SER A 252 15.89 23.85 12.36
CA SER A 252 16.34 25.18 11.93
C SER A 252 16.78 25.16 10.46
N LYS A 253 17.15 26.32 9.91
CA LYS A 253 17.65 26.48 8.53
C LYS A 253 16.73 25.88 7.45
N PHE A 254 15.43 25.92 7.68
CA PHE A 254 14.39 25.27 6.85
C PHE A 254 14.55 25.54 5.35
N ALA A 255 14.71 26.79 4.94
CA ALA A 255 14.85 27.17 3.53
C ALA A 255 16.11 26.61 2.88
N GLN A 256 17.25 26.57 3.60
CA GLN A 256 18.50 26.01 3.10
C GLN A 256 18.39 24.49 2.94
N THR A 257 17.79 23.81 3.92
CA THR A 257 17.54 22.37 3.87
C THR A 257 16.62 22.01 2.71
N PHE A 258 15.51 22.73 2.54
CA PHE A 258 14.59 22.52 1.42
C PHE A 258 15.26 22.79 0.06
N SER A 259 16.00 23.89 -0.07
CA SER A 259 16.72 24.21 -1.32
C SER A 259 17.76 23.15 -1.68
N SER A 260 18.47 22.62 -0.68
CA SER A 260 19.44 21.54 -0.88
C SER A 260 18.75 20.24 -1.30
N HIS A 261 17.62 19.93 -0.68
CA HIS A 261 16.78 18.80 -1.06
C HIS A 261 16.28 18.92 -2.51
N ALA A 262 15.73 20.07 -2.89
CA ALA A 262 15.24 20.33 -4.26
C ALA A 262 16.35 20.20 -5.32
N LYS A 263 17.55 20.72 -5.04
CA LYS A 263 18.71 20.56 -5.94
C LYS A 263 19.10 19.09 -6.13
N ASN A 264 19.08 18.30 -5.06
CA ASN A 264 19.37 16.86 -5.12
C ASN A 264 18.32 16.09 -5.93
N VAL A 265 17.05 16.47 -5.83
CA VAL A 265 15.97 15.90 -6.65
C VAL A 265 16.18 16.24 -8.12
N GLN A 266 16.46 17.50 -8.43
CA GLN A 266 16.71 17.94 -9.80
C GLN A 266 17.89 17.20 -10.45
N ALA A 267 18.98 16.99 -9.71
CA ALA A 267 20.14 16.24 -10.20
C ALA A 267 19.83 14.76 -10.55
N LYS A 268 18.85 14.16 -9.87
CA LYS A 268 18.44 12.76 -10.10
C LYS A 268 17.36 12.59 -11.17
N SER A 269 16.77 13.69 -11.65
CA SER A 269 15.60 13.68 -12.52
C SER A 269 15.84 13.00 -13.88
N SER A 270 17.01 13.17 -14.48
CA SER A 270 17.36 12.55 -15.76
C SER A 270 17.46 11.03 -15.65
N THR A 271 18.16 10.53 -14.63
CA THR A 271 18.28 9.09 -14.35
C THR A 271 16.92 8.47 -14.04
N ALA A 272 16.10 9.13 -13.21
CA ALA A 272 14.75 8.64 -12.91
C ALA A 272 13.85 8.61 -14.15
N ARG A 273 13.93 9.63 -15.02
CA ARG A 273 13.20 9.64 -16.29
C ARG A 273 13.62 8.48 -17.20
N ALA A 274 14.92 8.16 -17.27
CA ALA A 274 15.42 7.01 -18.01
C ALA A 274 14.92 5.68 -17.43
N MET A 275 14.90 5.54 -16.09
CA MET A 275 14.34 4.36 -15.42
C MET A 275 12.84 4.22 -15.67
N LYS A 276 12.05 5.30 -15.54
CA LYS A 276 10.60 5.28 -15.83
C LYS A 276 10.31 4.90 -17.28
N LEU A 277 11.10 5.39 -18.23
CA LEU A 277 10.97 5.00 -19.63
C LEU A 277 11.26 3.50 -19.83
N LYS A 278 12.29 2.97 -19.17
CA LYS A 278 12.61 1.54 -19.22
C LYS A 278 11.51 0.68 -18.58
N SER A 279 11.01 1.08 -17.41
CA SER A 279 9.90 0.41 -16.74
C SER A 279 8.64 0.43 -17.60
N SER A 280 8.29 1.58 -18.18
CA SER A 280 7.13 1.70 -19.07
C SER A 280 7.23 0.81 -20.31
N LYS A 281 8.42 0.66 -20.91
CA LYS A 281 8.62 -0.23 -22.06
C LYS A 281 8.51 -1.71 -21.72
N ASN A 282 8.80 -2.08 -20.48
CA ASN A 282 8.77 -3.45 -20.00
C ASN A 282 7.51 -3.78 -19.18
N ALA A 283 6.64 -2.78 -18.96
CA ALA A 283 5.47 -2.94 -18.12
C ALA A 283 4.36 -3.63 -18.93
N ASN A 284 4.08 -4.88 -18.56
CA ASN A 284 2.94 -5.63 -19.06
C ASN A 284 1.70 -5.46 -18.15
N HIS A 285 1.66 -4.46 -17.26
CA HIS A 285 0.51 -4.15 -16.38
C HIS A 285 0.74 -2.81 -15.64
N ILE A 286 -0.34 -2.14 -15.20
CA ILE A 286 -0.31 -0.84 -14.50
C ILE A 286 0.58 -0.86 -13.24
N LEU A 287 0.58 -1.96 -12.47
CA LEU A 287 1.45 -2.07 -11.28
C LEU A 287 2.95 -2.07 -11.65
N GLY A 288 3.32 -2.58 -12.82
CA GLY A 288 4.70 -2.53 -13.32
C GLY A 288 5.13 -1.12 -13.74
N LEU A 289 4.18 -0.33 -14.27
CA LEU A 289 4.40 1.09 -14.57
C LEU A 289 4.59 1.92 -13.29
N LEU A 290 3.91 1.53 -12.21
CA LEU A 290 3.88 2.25 -10.93
C LEU A 290 4.89 1.72 -9.89
N ASP A 291 5.93 0.99 -10.30
CA ASP A 291 6.96 0.49 -9.36
C ASP A 291 7.64 1.68 -8.64
N PRO A 292 7.55 1.77 -7.29
CA PRO A 292 8.18 2.83 -6.51
C PRO A 292 9.69 2.95 -6.74
N LYS A 293 10.39 1.88 -7.14
CA LYS A 293 11.82 1.94 -7.47
C LYS A 293 12.15 2.97 -8.55
N SER A 294 11.20 3.25 -9.43
CA SER A 294 11.35 4.23 -10.51
C SER A 294 11.17 5.69 -10.07
N ASN A 295 10.67 5.92 -8.85
CA ASN A 295 10.50 7.25 -8.28
C ASN A 295 11.84 7.89 -7.87
N ILE A 296 11.90 9.21 -7.79
CA ILE A 296 13.06 9.97 -7.28
C ILE A 296 13.10 9.93 -5.76
N LEU A 297 11.97 10.21 -5.10
CA LEU A 297 11.82 10.38 -3.66
C LEU A 297 11.13 9.18 -3.00
N PHE A 298 9.91 8.87 -3.43
CA PHE A 298 9.04 7.89 -2.78
C PHE A 298 9.33 6.47 -3.29
N LYS A 299 10.47 5.90 -2.85
CA LYS A 299 10.98 4.60 -3.34
C LYS A 299 10.58 3.38 -2.51
N SER A 300 10.10 3.61 -1.30
CA SER A 300 9.76 2.52 -0.37
C SER A 300 8.52 1.78 -0.85
N LYS A 301 8.58 0.45 -0.80
CA LYS A 301 7.42 -0.41 -1.08
C LYS A 301 6.72 -0.77 0.23
N PRO A 302 5.38 -0.70 0.30
CA PRO A 302 4.65 -1.26 1.44
C PRO A 302 4.84 -2.78 1.46
N TYR A 303 4.78 -3.39 2.65
CA TYR A 303 5.01 -4.83 2.81
C TYR A 303 4.10 -5.68 1.91
N VAL A 304 2.82 -5.28 1.79
CA VAL A 304 1.83 -5.92 0.91
C VAL A 304 2.34 -6.04 -0.53
N GLN A 305 2.94 -4.98 -1.08
CA GLN A 305 3.49 -5.00 -2.44
C GLN A 305 4.69 -5.95 -2.56
N LEU A 306 5.54 -6.02 -1.54
CA LEU A 306 6.69 -6.92 -1.53
C LEU A 306 6.26 -8.38 -1.57
N VAL A 307 5.30 -8.76 -0.72
CA VAL A 307 4.80 -10.14 -0.71
C VAL A 307 3.99 -10.44 -1.97
N HIS A 308 3.21 -9.49 -2.49
CA HIS A 308 2.49 -9.66 -3.75
C HIS A 308 3.45 -9.94 -4.92
N GLN A 309 4.53 -9.16 -5.06
CA GLN A 309 5.57 -9.38 -6.08
C GLN A 309 6.35 -10.69 -5.88
N ALA A 310 6.36 -11.20 -4.66
CA ALA A 310 6.95 -12.47 -4.29
C ALA A 310 5.95 -13.66 -4.34
N GLU A 311 4.81 -13.49 -5.03
CA GLU A 311 3.75 -14.50 -5.16
C GLU A 311 3.22 -14.97 -3.79
N TRP A 312 3.06 -14.02 -2.86
CA TRP A 312 2.65 -14.24 -1.47
C TRP A 312 3.56 -15.19 -0.68
N ASN A 313 4.80 -15.39 -1.14
CA ASN A 313 5.81 -16.13 -0.41
C ASN A 313 6.77 -15.15 0.30
N PRO A 314 6.67 -14.97 1.63
CA PRO A 314 7.50 -14.03 2.37
C PRO A 314 8.99 -14.35 2.26
N ASP A 315 9.39 -15.62 2.12
CA ASP A 315 10.80 -16.02 2.01
C ASP A 315 11.46 -15.56 0.70
N ARG A 316 10.67 -15.32 -0.34
CA ARG A 316 11.17 -14.78 -1.62
C ARG A 316 11.40 -13.26 -1.59
N VAL A 317 10.92 -12.56 -0.57
CA VAL A 317 11.19 -11.12 -0.40
C VAL A 317 12.67 -10.92 -0.09
N SER A 318 13.32 -9.97 -0.76
CA SER A 318 14.74 -9.65 -0.55
C SER A 318 15.00 -8.97 0.79
N ASP A 319 16.09 -9.36 1.45
CA ASP A 319 16.64 -8.73 2.66
C ASP A 319 17.04 -7.26 2.47
N GLU A 320 17.31 -6.85 1.23
CA GLU A 320 17.59 -5.45 0.89
C GLU A 320 16.32 -4.58 0.91
N GLU A 321 15.14 -5.18 0.68
CA GLU A 321 13.88 -4.45 0.46
C GLU A 321 12.92 -4.51 1.64
N ILE A 322 12.99 -5.56 2.46
CA ILE A 322 12.05 -5.75 3.56
C ILE A 322 12.10 -4.59 4.58
N PRO A 323 10.98 -3.94 4.94
CA PRO A 323 10.98 -2.85 5.91
C PRO A 323 11.41 -3.35 7.29
N LEU A 324 12.25 -2.58 7.98
CA LEU A 324 12.84 -2.98 9.27
C LEU A 324 11.80 -3.08 10.38
N GLU A 325 10.64 -2.46 10.19
CA GLU A 325 9.52 -2.38 11.12
C GLU A 325 8.61 -3.62 11.06
N THR A 326 8.84 -4.51 10.10
CA THR A 326 8.02 -5.71 9.92
C THR A 326 8.43 -6.84 10.86
N CYS A 327 7.43 -7.61 11.32
CA CYS A 327 7.60 -8.86 12.04
C CYS A 327 8.47 -9.85 11.26
N THR A 328 8.28 -9.92 9.94
CA THR A 328 9.09 -10.74 9.05
C THR A 328 10.57 -10.33 9.07
N CYS A 329 10.89 -9.03 9.07
CA CYS A 329 12.27 -8.57 9.19
C CYS A 329 12.87 -8.92 10.56
N MET A 330 12.11 -8.72 11.64
CA MET A 330 12.56 -9.05 12.99
C MET A 330 12.91 -10.53 13.12
N LEU A 331 12.10 -11.41 12.53
CA LEU A 331 12.36 -12.85 12.49
C LEU A 331 13.64 -13.19 11.71
N ARG A 332 13.90 -12.51 10.60
CA ARG A 332 15.14 -12.74 9.83
C ARG A 332 16.37 -12.23 10.58
N LEU A 333 16.26 -11.08 11.24
CA LEU A 333 17.32 -10.54 12.11
C LEU A 333 17.64 -11.49 13.28
N SER A 334 16.63 -12.09 13.91
CA SER A 334 16.84 -13.04 15.02
C SER A 334 17.49 -14.35 14.58
N ARG A 335 17.50 -14.65 13.28
CA ARG A 335 18.14 -15.84 12.70
C ARG A 335 19.56 -15.58 12.21
N LEU A 336 20.06 -14.34 12.30
CA LEU A 336 21.44 -14.04 11.94
C LEU A 336 22.42 -14.78 12.85
N LYS A 337 23.44 -15.38 12.26
CA LYS A 337 24.46 -16.11 13.02
C LYS A 337 25.31 -15.13 13.81
N MET A 338 25.50 -15.43 15.10
CA MET A 338 26.36 -14.68 16.00
C MET A 338 27.67 -15.45 16.22
N LYS A 339 28.79 -14.73 16.30
CA LYS A 339 30.10 -15.24 16.72
C LYS A 339 30.52 -14.53 18.01
N LYS A 340 31.27 -15.21 18.87
CA LYS A 340 31.87 -14.59 20.05
C LYS A 340 33.29 -14.18 19.69
N ASP A 341 33.62 -12.91 19.87
CA ASP A 341 34.99 -12.42 19.70
C ASP A 341 35.88 -13.06 20.79
N GLY A 342 36.95 -13.72 20.35
CA GLY A 342 37.88 -14.43 21.22
C GLY A 342 38.74 -13.51 22.10
N LEU A 343 38.90 -12.23 21.73
CA LEU A 343 39.71 -11.25 22.47
C LEU A 343 38.86 -10.41 23.43
N THR A 344 37.67 -9.98 23.01
CA THR A 344 36.82 -9.10 23.81
C THR A 344 35.67 -9.81 24.53
N GLY A 345 35.39 -11.07 24.17
CA GLY A 345 34.27 -11.86 24.71
C GLY A 345 32.90 -11.36 24.27
N ARG A 346 32.81 -10.31 23.44
CA ARG A 346 31.55 -9.73 22.96
C ARG A 346 30.94 -10.55 21.82
N LEU A 347 29.61 -10.45 21.70
CA LEU A 347 28.88 -11.06 20.60
C LEU A 347 28.94 -10.15 19.37
N GLU A 348 29.45 -10.69 18.27
CA GLU A 348 29.51 -10.03 16.98
C GLU A 348 28.69 -10.80 15.95
N LEU A 349 28.23 -10.13 14.89
CA LEU A 349 27.60 -10.80 13.77
C LEU A 349 28.64 -11.62 13.00
N ALA A 350 28.30 -12.86 12.69
CA ALA A 350 29.17 -13.72 11.87
C ALA A 350 29.31 -13.16 10.45
N ASP A 351 28.21 -12.61 9.91
CA ASP A 351 28.18 -11.87 8.65
C ASP A 351 27.72 -10.41 8.91
N PRO A 352 28.66 -9.50 9.21
CA PRO A 352 28.35 -8.10 9.49
C PRO A 352 27.93 -7.33 8.24
N ASP A 353 28.21 -7.85 7.04
CA ASP A 353 27.96 -7.20 5.74
C ASP A 353 26.63 -7.61 5.12
N SER A 354 25.95 -8.59 5.72
CA SER A 354 24.59 -8.98 5.33
C SER A 354 23.67 -7.73 5.22
N PRO A 355 22.83 -7.66 4.17
CA PRO A 355 21.95 -6.51 3.94
C PRO A 355 21.15 -6.07 5.17
N LEU A 356 20.55 -7.04 5.88
CA LEU A 356 19.79 -6.79 7.10
C LEU A 356 20.64 -6.21 8.23
N ALA A 357 21.83 -6.78 8.48
CA ALA A 357 22.72 -6.29 9.52
C ALA A 357 23.17 -4.85 9.25
N ARG A 358 23.56 -4.55 8.01
CA ARG A 358 23.97 -3.21 7.58
C ARG A 358 22.85 -2.20 7.76
N ARG A 359 21.63 -2.53 7.32
CA ARG A 359 20.45 -1.65 7.44
C ARG A 359 20.03 -1.45 8.90
N ALA A 360 20.04 -2.50 9.73
CA ALA A 360 19.74 -2.38 11.16
C ALA A 360 20.78 -1.51 11.89
N LYS A 361 22.08 -1.72 11.63
CA LYS A 361 23.17 -0.89 12.18
C LYS A 361 23.06 0.57 11.76
N ALA A 362 22.72 0.84 10.50
CA ALA A 362 22.50 2.19 10.00
C ALA A 362 21.37 2.93 10.73
N ARG A 363 20.39 2.19 11.27
CA ARG A 363 19.33 2.72 12.14
C ARG A 363 19.70 2.75 13.63
N GLY A 364 20.94 2.44 13.97
CA GLY A 364 21.47 2.54 15.33
C GLY A 364 21.30 1.27 16.18
N CYS A 365 20.97 0.12 15.58
CA CYS A 365 20.95 -1.16 16.31
C CYS A 365 22.39 -1.67 16.52
N THR A 366 22.75 -2.04 17.76
CA THR A 366 24.05 -2.66 18.07
C THR A 366 24.04 -4.17 17.80
N ALA A 367 25.23 -4.78 17.71
CA ALA A 367 25.34 -6.23 17.53
C ALA A 367 24.73 -7.00 18.71
N GLU A 368 24.88 -6.48 19.94
CA GLU A 368 24.29 -7.06 21.14
C GLU A 368 22.76 -6.97 21.13
N GLN A 369 22.21 -5.86 20.63
CA GLN A 369 20.76 -5.68 20.46
C GLN A 369 20.19 -6.68 19.44
N ILE A 370 20.89 -6.90 18.33
CA ILE A 370 20.51 -7.93 17.35
C ILE A 370 20.64 -9.33 17.98
N ALA A 371 21.71 -9.58 18.74
CA ALA A 371 21.90 -10.84 19.46
C ALA A 371 20.75 -11.14 20.42
N GLN A 372 20.25 -10.12 21.11
CA GLN A 372 19.13 -10.23 22.03
C GLN A 372 17.84 -10.68 21.31
N LEU A 373 17.62 -10.26 20.06
CA LEU A 373 16.47 -10.75 19.27
C LEU A 373 16.52 -12.26 19.05
N SER A 374 17.70 -12.84 18.87
CA SER A 374 17.92 -14.30 18.77
C SER A 374 17.65 -15.04 20.08
N SER A 375 17.79 -14.36 21.22
CA SER A 375 17.56 -14.92 22.56
C SER A 375 16.12 -14.75 23.06
N LEU A 376 15.43 -13.74 22.53
CA LEU A 376 13.99 -13.65 22.63
C LEU A 376 13.44 -14.79 21.76
N ASN A 377 12.52 -15.55 22.30
CA ASN A 377 11.64 -16.41 21.51
C ASN A 377 10.28 -15.70 21.55
N PRO A 378 10.11 -14.53 20.88
CA PRO A 378 8.97 -13.64 21.10
C PRO A 378 7.64 -14.30 20.73
N TRP A 379 7.69 -15.42 20.03
CA TRP A 379 6.58 -16.00 19.28
C TRP A 379 5.98 -17.24 19.94
N GLN A 380 6.66 -17.88 20.90
CA GLN A 380 6.16 -19.06 21.61
C GLN A 380 4.96 -18.77 22.56
N GLY A 381 4.56 -17.50 22.70
CA GLY A 381 3.32 -17.09 23.37
C GLY A 381 2.18 -16.68 22.43
N VAL A 382 2.41 -16.58 21.13
CA VAL A 382 1.42 -16.10 20.15
C VAL A 382 0.56 -17.25 19.60
N ALA A 383 1.12 -18.45 19.50
CA ALA A 383 0.43 -19.62 18.95
C ALA A 383 -0.51 -20.35 19.95
N ALA A 384 -0.54 -19.97 21.23
CA ALA A 384 -1.17 -20.77 22.29
C ALA A 384 -2.40 -20.16 22.98
N ALA A 385 -2.89 -18.97 22.57
CA ALA A 385 -4.03 -18.32 23.23
C ALA A 385 -5.18 -18.05 22.26
N GLU A 386 -6.39 -18.42 22.68
CA GLU A 386 -7.64 -18.36 21.93
C GLU A 386 -7.88 -17.00 21.25
N HIS A 387 -8.26 -17.09 19.98
CA HIS A 387 -8.22 -16.10 18.89
C HIS A 387 -8.94 -14.74 19.08
N GLU A 388 -9.61 -14.45 20.21
CA GLU A 388 -10.45 -13.25 20.36
C GLU A 388 -10.12 -12.32 21.53
N SER A 389 -9.54 -12.83 22.63
CA SER A 389 -9.23 -12.01 23.81
C SER A 389 -7.84 -11.39 23.73
N PHE A 390 -6.84 -12.15 23.22
CA PHE A 390 -5.49 -11.67 22.99
C PHE A 390 -5.43 -10.60 21.88
N ASN A 391 -6.26 -10.73 20.84
CA ASN A 391 -6.38 -9.72 19.79
C ASN A 391 -6.79 -8.35 20.33
N ARG A 392 -7.64 -8.27 21.36
CA ARG A 392 -8.00 -6.98 21.98
C ARG A 392 -6.90 -6.45 22.89
N ASP A 393 -6.36 -7.27 23.78
CA ASP A 393 -5.34 -6.82 24.76
C ASP A 393 -4.01 -6.44 24.09
N MET A 394 -3.60 -7.18 23.05
CA MET A 394 -2.45 -6.84 22.21
C MET A 394 -2.71 -5.56 21.40
N MET A 395 -3.87 -5.42 20.77
CA MET A 395 -4.24 -4.20 20.04
C MET A 395 -4.29 -2.96 20.94
N ASP A 396 -4.66 -3.13 22.21
CA ASP A 396 -4.68 -2.06 23.20
C ASP A 396 -3.29 -1.76 23.78
N LYS A 397 -2.39 -2.74 23.84
CA LYS A 397 -0.96 -2.56 24.18
C LYS A 397 -0.19 -1.90 23.03
N ILE A 398 -0.50 -2.27 21.79
CA ILE A 398 0.03 -1.71 20.54
C ILE A 398 -0.45 -0.26 20.37
N ARG A 399 -1.75 0.04 20.55
CA ARG A 399 -2.30 1.41 20.56
C ARG A 399 -1.62 2.33 21.58
N ARG A 400 -1.21 1.79 22.72
CA ARG A 400 -0.55 2.52 23.81
C ARG A 400 0.97 2.65 23.62
N ALA A 401 1.55 1.97 22.64
CA ALA A 401 2.98 1.91 22.43
C ALA A 401 3.48 3.04 21.50
N ASP A 402 3.97 4.11 22.12
CA ASP A 402 4.92 5.08 21.54
C ASP A 402 5.99 4.33 20.69
N PRO A 403 6.49 4.86 19.54
CA PRO A 403 7.63 4.33 18.77
C PRO A 403 8.89 3.94 19.57
N LYS A 404 8.91 4.23 20.87
CA LYS A 404 9.76 3.57 21.87
C LYS A 404 9.59 2.06 21.97
N TRP A 405 8.60 1.37 21.42
CA TRP A 405 8.53 -0.11 21.49
C TRP A 405 9.69 -0.79 20.74
N PHE A 406 10.12 -0.23 19.60
CA PHE A 406 11.32 -0.69 18.90
C PHE A 406 12.56 -0.49 19.78
N LYS A 407 12.56 0.55 20.64
CA LYS A 407 13.56 0.65 21.71
C LYS A 407 13.28 -0.33 22.84
N GLY A 408 12.07 -0.49 23.37
CA GLY A 408 11.71 -1.28 24.56
C GLY A 408 11.91 -2.79 24.40
N VAL A 409 11.59 -3.34 23.22
CA VAL A 409 11.92 -4.73 22.85
C VAL A 409 13.43 -4.93 22.76
N ILE A 410 14.16 -3.88 22.35
CA ILE A 410 15.62 -3.87 22.17
C ILE A 410 16.38 -3.41 23.44
N THR A 411 15.73 -2.74 24.38
CA THR A 411 16.29 -2.19 25.63
C THR A 411 15.84 -2.97 26.86
N GLY A 412 15.11 -4.07 26.66
CA GLY A 412 14.75 -5.02 27.70
C GLY A 412 13.73 -4.47 28.70
N ASP A 413 12.48 -4.39 28.29
CA ASP A 413 11.39 -4.34 29.26
C ASP A 413 11.26 -5.72 29.95
N GLN A 414 11.38 -5.73 31.28
CA GLN A 414 11.65 -6.96 32.04
C GLN A 414 10.45 -7.92 32.13
N ASP A 415 9.24 -7.46 31.82
CA ASP A 415 8.01 -8.24 32.01
C ASP A 415 7.78 -9.36 30.99
N MET A 416 8.52 -9.37 29.88
CA MET A 416 8.45 -10.45 28.88
C MET A 416 9.41 -11.62 29.17
N ARG A 417 10.18 -11.58 30.27
CA ARG A 417 11.19 -12.60 30.64
C ARG A 417 10.63 -13.91 31.23
N LYS A 418 9.46 -14.38 30.79
CA LYS A 418 9.05 -15.75 31.16
C LYS A 418 9.85 -16.75 30.31
N LYS A 419 10.62 -17.58 31.03
CA LYS A 419 11.56 -18.58 30.51
C LYS A 419 10.91 -19.45 29.43
N HIS A 420 11.35 -19.33 28.19
CA HIS A 420 11.03 -20.29 27.13
C HIS A 420 12.29 -20.68 26.36
N SER A 421 12.42 -21.98 26.09
CA SER A 421 13.65 -22.64 25.68
C SER A 421 14.17 -22.12 24.33
N PRO A 422 15.49 -21.90 24.18
CA PRO A 422 16.09 -21.58 22.90
C PRO A 422 16.10 -22.83 22.01
N GLY A 423 15.48 -22.78 20.83
CA GLY A 423 15.65 -23.82 19.80
C GLY A 423 14.39 -24.31 19.08
N GLY A 424 13.20 -23.76 19.34
CA GLY A 424 12.02 -24.08 18.53
C GLY A 424 12.12 -23.50 17.13
N SER A 425 12.18 -24.34 16.09
CA SER A 425 11.97 -23.88 14.71
C SER A 425 10.53 -23.41 14.57
N MET A 426 10.34 -22.16 14.15
CA MET A 426 9.02 -21.62 13.84
C MET A 426 8.32 -22.49 12.80
N ASN A 427 7.08 -22.90 13.08
CA ASN A 427 6.30 -23.68 12.15
C ASN A 427 5.66 -22.80 11.06
N LEU A 428 5.11 -23.41 10.00
CA LEU A 428 4.54 -22.68 8.87
C LEU A 428 3.34 -21.79 9.28
N GLU A 429 2.55 -22.23 10.25
CA GLU A 429 1.38 -21.51 10.76
C GLU A 429 1.79 -20.20 11.45
N GLU A 430 2.78 -20.28 12.34
CA GLU A 430 3.35 -19.11 13.03
C GLU A 430 3.91 -18.10 12.03
N MET A 431 4.57 -18.56 10.96
CA MET A 431 5.07 -17.70 9.89
C MET A 431 3.92 -17.00 9.15
N MET A 432 2.84 -17.72 8.82
CA MET A 432 1.67 -17.13 8.17
C MET A 432 0.97 -16.09 9.05
N GLN A 433 0.87 -16.35 10.36
CA GLN A 433 0.32 -15.38 11.31
C GLN A 433 1.15 -14.08 11.32
N LEU A 434 2.49 -14.17 11.33
CA LEU A 434 3.36 -13.00 11.28
C LEU A 434 3.21 -12.20 9.99
N CYS A 435 3.09 -12.88 8.85
CA CYS A 435 2.81 -12.21 7.58
C CYS A 435 1.44 -11.51 7.62
N GLY A 436 0.45 -12.15 8.24
CA GLY A 436 -0.87 -11.55 8.50
C GLY A 436 -0.77 -10.27 9.33
N TRP A 437 0.08 -10.26 10.38
CA TRP A 437 0.35 -9.06 11.18
C TRP A 437 1.02 -7.94 10.37
N ASP A 438 1.97 -8.26 9.50
CA ASP A 438 2.63 -7.26 8.66
C ASP A 438 1.68 -6.64 7.62
N VAL A 439 0.77 -7.45 7.05
CA VAL A 439 -0.33 -6.96 6.20
C VAL A 439 -1.27 -6.07 7.01
N TYR A 440 -1.68 -6.51 8.20
CA TYR A 440 -2.52 -5.73 9.11
C TYR A 440 -1.89 -4.37 9.46
N ASN A 441 -0.60 -4.38 9.83
CA ASN A 441 0.15 -3.18 10.18
C ASN A 441 0.26 -2.19 9.03
N SER A 442 0.38 -2.70 7.80
CA SER A 442 0.41 -1.88 6.59
C SER A 442 -0.92 -1.16 6.33
N VAL A 443 -2.06 -1.73 6.76
CA VAL A 443 -3.40 -1.16 6.51
C VAL A 443 -3.90 -0.32 7.67
N CYS A 444 -3.87 -0.82 8.90
CA CYS A 444 -4.53 -0.17 10.04
C CYS A 444 -3.82 -0.35 11.40
N GLY A 445 -2.56 -0.81 11.41
CA GLY A 445 -1.74 -0.87 12.62
C GLY A 445 -0.91 0.39 12.86
N ASP A 446 0.28 0.22 13.45
CA ASP A 446 1.12 1.32 13.94
C ASP A 446 1.78 2.17 12.84
N GLN A 447 1.92 1.59 11.64
CA GLN A 447 2.46 2.25 10.46
C GLN A 447 1.56 1.98 9.26
N PRO A 448 0.34 2.53 9.25
CA PRO A 448 -0.68 2.19 8.27
C PRO A 448 -0.41 2.95 6.97
N VAL A 449 0.67 2.58 6.26
CA VAL A 449 1.09 3.20 5.00
C VAL A 449 -0.01 3.10 3.93
N LEU A 450 -0.88 2.08 4.00
CA LEU A 450 -2.04 1.90 3.13
C LEU A 450 -3.37 2.37 3.74
N GLY A 451 -3.36 2.80 5.01
CA GLY A 451 -4.58 3.21 5.73
C GLY A 451 -5.09 4.61 5.40
N LEU A 452 -4.35 5.38 4.59
CA LEU A 452 -4.72 6.72 4.18
C LEU A 452 -5.24 6.71 2.73
N SER A 453 -6.26 7.52 2.47
CA SER A 453 -6.65 7.83 1.09
C SER A 453 -5.68 8.86 0.50
N PHE A 454 -4.57 8.39 -0.09
CA PHE A 454 -3.57 9.30 -0.64
C PHE A 454 -4.08 10.19 -1.76
N VAL A 455 -5.12 9.77 -2.49
CA VAL A 455 -5.78 10.62 -3.49
C VAL A 455 -6.44 11.82 -2.81
N TRP A 456 -7.18 11.62 -1.71
CA TRP A 456 -7.74 12.71 -0.91
C TRP A 456 -6.66 13.57 -0.24
N VAL A 457 -5.57 12.96 0.23
CA VAL A 457 -4.44 13.72 0.78
C VAL A 457 -3.85 14.62 -0.31
N THR A 458 -3.67 14.11 -1.53
CA THR A 458 -3.19 14.91 -2.67
C THR A 458 -4.15 16.04 -3.01
N ALA A 459 -5.46 15.78 -3.06
CA ALA A 459 -6.45 16.83 -3.30
C ALA A 459 -6.37 17.91 -2.19
N SER A 460 -6.24 17.50 -0.93
CA SER A 460 -6.06 18.41 0.21
C SER A 460 -4.80 19.26 0.09
N VAL A 461 -3.70 18.70 -0.44
CA VAL A 461 -2.48 19.47 -0.73
C VAL A 461 -2.79 20.62 -1.69
N TYR A 462 -3.47 20.34 -2.82
CA TYR A 462 -3.82 21.38 -3.79
C TYR A 462 -4.77 22.45 -3.23
N VAL A 463 -5.71 22.07 -2.37
CA VAL A 463 -6.56 23.04 -1.65
C VAL A 463 -5.71 23.97 -0.80
N TRP A 464 -4.80 23.43 0.01
CA TRP A 464 -3.92 24.26 0.85
C TRP A 464 -3.03 25.18 0.02
N PHE A 465 -2.48 24.70 -1.10
CA PHE A 465 -1.69 25.54 -2.01
C PHE A 465 -2.50 26.70 -2.57
N GLU A 466 -3.70 26.42 -3.08
CA GLU A 466 -4.57 27.45 -3.60
C GLU A 466 -4.91 28.50 -2.53
N MET A 467 -5.26 28.07 -1.32
CA MET A 467 -5.55 29.00 -0.22
C MET A 467 -4.34 29.88 0.12
N LEU A 468 -3.14 29.29 0.17
CA LEU A 468 -1.91 30.04 0.42
C LEU A 468 -1.61 31.04 -0.70
N GLU A 469 -1.76 30.64 -1.96
CA GLU A 469 -1.54 31.50 -3.13
C GLU A 469 -2.53 32.65 -3.20
N GLU A 470 -3.82 32.40 -2.94
CA GLU A 470 -4.84 33.45 -2.92
C GLU A 470 -4.57 34.48 -1.80
N GLU A 471 -4.13 34.05 -0.63
CA GLU A 471 -3.73 34.99 0.43
C GLU A 471 -2.48 35.79 0.06
N LEU A 472 -1.46 35.15 -0.54
CA LEU A 472 -0.26 35.85 -1.02
C LEU A 472 -0.58 36.88 -2.11
N LYS A 473 -1.52 36.54 -3.00
CA LYS A 473 -2.05 37.44 -4.04
C LYS A 473 -2.76 38.65 -3.43
N LYS A 474 -3.69 38.42 -2.50
CA LYS A 474 -4.41 39.50 -1.78
C LYS A 474 -3.45 40.46 -1.08
N LEU A 475 -2.39 39.91 -0.48
CA LEU A 475 -1.36 40.69 0.19
C LEU A 475 -0.34 41.34 -0.76
N ARG A 476 -0.45 41.11 -2.08
CA ARG A 476 0.50 41.59 -3.10
C ARG A 476 1.93 41.24 -2.72
N ASN A 477 2.13 40.02 -2.21
CA ASN A 477 3.44 39.59 -1.72
C ASN A 477 4.48 39.71 -2.86
N PRO A 478 5.63 40.35 -2.64
CA PRO A 478 6.62 40.56 -3.71
C PRO A 478 7.07 39.28 -4.39
N VAL A 479 7.17 38.16 -3.66
CA VAL A 479 7.55 36.86 -4.24
C VAL A 479 6.46 36.32 -5.15
N TYR A 480 5.19 36.47 -4.75
CA TYR A 480 4.04 36.06 -5.57
C TYR A 480 3.97 36.87 -6.87
N VAL A 481 4.04 38.21 -6.76
CA VAL A 481 4.01 39.12 -7.92
C VAL A 481 5.15 38.81 -8.88
N ASN A 482 6.37 38.61 -8.37
CA ASN A 482 7.52 38.26 -9.20
C ASN A 482 7.38 36.88 -9.87
N ALA A 483 6.78 35.90 -9.19
CA ALA A 483 6.63 34.55 -9.73
C ALA A 483 5.52 34.45 -10.80
N TYR A 484 4.40 35.15 -10.59
CA TYR A 484 3.18 34.97 -11.37
C TYR A 484 2.76 36.17 -12.25
N GLU A 485 3.16 37.40 -11.93
CA GLU A 485 2.71 38.60 -12.66
C GLU A 485 3.83 39.23 -13.51
N ALA A 486 5.08 39.18 -13.05
CA ALA A 486 6.22 39.74 -13.77
C ALA A 486 6.47 39.02 -15.12
N ARG A 487 6.25 37.69 -15.18
CA ARG A 487 6.37 36.90 -16.42
C ARG A 487 5.28 37.18 -17.45
N THR A 488 4.08 37.56 -16.99
CA THR A 488 2.95 37.90 -17.87
C THR A 488 3.16 39.25 -18.54
N SER A 489 3.90 40.14 -17.88
CA SER A 489 4.24 41.48 -18.38
C SER A 489 5.28 41.43 -19.52
N GLU A 490 6.27 40.53 -19.43
CA GLU A 490 7.25 40.31 -20.50
C GLU A 490 6.64 39.65 -21.75
N ALA A 491 5.68 38.74 -21.58
CA ALA A 491 4.99 38.09 -22.70
C ALA A 491 4.10 39.08 -23.50
N ILE A 492 3.48 40.06 -22.83
CA ILE A 492 2.64 41.08 -23.49
C ILE A 492 3.50 42.11 -24.23
N ASN A 493 4.66 42.48 -23.68
CA ASN A 493 5.59 43.43 -24.31
C ASN A 493 6.40 42.84 -25.47
N ALA A 494 6.51 41.52 -25.59
CA ALA A 494 7.19 40.84 -26.70
C ALA A 494 6.30 40.68 -27.96
N THR A 495 5.00 40.95 -27.84
CA THR A 495 4.01 40.92 -28.93
C THR A 495 3.50 42.30 -29.33
N GLY A 496 4.09 43.37 -28.81
CA GLY A 496 3.76 44.77 -29.10
C GLY A 496 4.60 45.34 -30.24
#